data_AF-A0A7M2YV59-F1
#
_entry.id   AF-A0A7M2YV59-F1
#
_cell.length_a   1.000
_cell.length_b   1.000
_cell.length_c   1.000
_cell.angle_alpha   90.00
_cell.angle_beta   90.00
_cell.angle_gamma   90.00
#
_symmetry.space_group_name_H-M   'P 1'
#
loop_
_entity.id
_entity.type
_entity.pdbx_description
1 polymer ?
#
loop_
_entity_poly.entity_id
_entity_poly.type
_entity_poly.pdbx_seq_one_letter_code
_entity_poly.pdbx_strand_id
1 'polypeptide(L)'
;MRAVVSGVDTYRWVADGEIRSADRGDEIDVSADEFDRVEGALSKPGSRDAQEPDGAKQPPGWPSTHNDLQALADSLSFEWPETKMTVAAKIAALEAAGHTPPAAE
;
A
#
# COMPACT_ATOMS: atom_id res chain seq x y z
N MET A 1 -16.85 2.86 -5.05
CA MET A 1 -16.49 3.23 -3.67
C MET A 1 -15.03 2.89 -3.52
N ARG A 2 -14.23 3.80 -2.96
CA ARG A 2 -12.83 3.54 -2.72
C ARG A 2 -12.63 2.61 -1.53
N ALA A 3 -11.73 1.66 -1.67
CA ALA A 3 -11.31 0.68 -0.67
C ALA A 3 -9.82 0.43 -0.79
N VAL A 4 -9.18 0.06 0.32
CA VAL A 4 -7.75 -0.31 0.36
C VAL A 4 -7.65 -1.81 0.55
N VAL A 5 -6.83 -2.48 -0.26
CA VAL A 5 -6.53 -3.91 -0.07
C VAL A 5 -5.70 -4.08 1.20
N SER A 6 -6.20 -4.80 2.20
CA SER A 6 -5.56 -4.83 3.53
C SER A 6 -5.41 -6.24 4.10
N GLY A 7 -6.34 -7.16 3.83
CA GLY A 7 -6.32 -8.51 4.39
C GLY A 7 -5.70 -9.59 3.51
N VAL A 8 -5.27 -9.25 2.30
CA VAL A 8 -4.65 -10.19 1.35
C VAL A 8 -3.50 -9.52 0.61
N ASP A 9 -2.50 -10.29 0.18
CA ASP A 9 -1.35 -9.77 -0.57
C ASP A 9 -1.71 -9.27 -1.97
N THR A 10 -2.60 -9.99 -2.66
CA THR A 10 -3.16 -9.57 -3.95
C THR A 10 -4.65 -9.86 -3.95
N TYR A 11 -5.46 -8.81 -4.09
CA TYR A 11 -6.89 -8.91 -4.24
C TYR A 11 -7.29 -8.93 -5.71
N ARG A 12 -8.17 -9.85 -6.09
CA ARG A 12 -8.70 -9.97 -7.45
C ARG A 12 -10.21 -9.87 -7.41
N TRP A 13 -10.76 -9.04 -8.27
CA TRP A 13 -12.21 -8.87 -8.39
C TRP A 13 -12.63 -8.71 -9.83
N VAL A 14 -13.93 -8.86 -10.08
CA VAL A 14 -14.52 -8.64 -11.39
C VAL A 14 -15.15 -7.25 -11.41
N ALA A 15 -14.68 -6.40 -12.31
CA ALA A 15 -15.25 -5.08 -12.56
C ALA A 15 -15.48 -4.91 -14.05
N ASP A 16 -16.67 -4.47 -14.45
CA ASP A 16 -17.03 -4.23 -15.85
C ASP A 16 -16.86 -5.48 -16.76
N GLY A 17 -16.91 -6.69 -16.18
CA GLY A 17 -16.70 -7.95 -16.90
C GLY A 17 -15.23 -8.34 -17.11
N GLU A 18 -14.29 -7.54 -16.58
CA GLU A 18 -12.86 -7.81 -16.62
C GLU A 18 -12.34 -8.20 -15.23
N ILE A 19 -11.34 -9.09 -15.19
CA ILE A 19 -10.64 -9.43 -13.95
C ILE A 19 -9.61 -8.34 -13.68
N ARG A 20 -9.80 -7.63 -12.56
CA ARG A 20 -8.83 -6.66 -12.06
C ARG A 20 -8.11 -7.23 -10.84
N SER A 21 -6.90 -6.74 -10.61
CA SER A 21 -6.07 -7.12 -9.47
C SER A 21 -5.37 -5.91 -8.89
N ALA A 22 -5.21 -5.91 -7.57
CA ALA A 22 -4.48 -4.90 -6.83
C ALA A 22 -3.75 -5.55 -5.66
N ASP A 23 -2.60 -5.01 -5.30
CA ASP A 23 -1.78 -5.55 -4.25
C ASP A 23 -2.13 -4.90 -2.90
N ARG A 24 -1.69 -5.52 -1.81
CA ARG A 24 -1.92 -5.01 -0.47
C ARG A 24 -1.41 -3.58 -0.34
N GLY A 25 -2.26 -2.68 0.14
CA GLY A 25 -2.00 -1.26 0.28
C GLY A 25 -2.43 -0.42 -0.92
N ASP A 26 -2.84 -1.03 -2.04
CA ASP A 26 -3.43 -0.29 -3.16
C ASP A 26 -4.85 0.18 -2.83
N GLU A 27 -5.16 1.40 -3.27
CA GLU A 27 -6.52 1.93 -3.28
C GLU A 27 -7.21 1.54 -4.60
N ILE A 28 -8.36 0.90 -4.49
CA ILE A 28 -9.16 0.42 -5.60
C ILE A 28 -10.59 0.95 -5.51
N ASP A 29 -11.25 1.14 -6.65
CA ASP A 29 -12.68 1.40 -6.67
C ASP A 29 -13.45 0.09 -6.84
N VAL A 30 -14.27 -0.22 -5.84
CA VAL A 30 -15.14 -1.40 -5.78
C VAL A 30 -16.57 -0.98 -5.46
N SER A 31 -17.54 -1.82 -5.80
CA SER A 31 -18.93 -1.60 -5.39
C SER A 31 -19.10 -1.84 -3.88
N ALA A 32 -20.09 -1.20 -3.25
CA ALA A 32 -20.36 -1.39 -1.82
C ALA A 32 -20.71 -2.86 -1.48
N ASP A 33 -21.44 -3.55 -2.35
CA ASP A 33 -21.70 -4.99 -2.24
C ASP A 33 -20.42 -5.84 -2.22
N GLU A 34 -19.45 -5.52 -3.08
CA GLU A 34 -18.19 -6.26 -3.12
C GLU A 34 -17.38 -6.01 -1.84
N PHE A 35 -17.35 -4.75 -1.39
CA PHE A 35 -16.69 -4.37 -0.14
C PHE A 35 -17.25 -5.11 1.07
N ASP A 36 -18.58 -5.21 1.18
CA ASP A 36 -19.28 -5.91 2.27
C ASP A 36 -19.06 -7.43 2.19
N ARG A 37 -19.05 -7.97 0.96
CA ARG A 37 -18.83 -9.40 0.71
C ARG A 37 -17.44 -9.88 1.15
N VAL A 38 -16.42 -9.04 1.03
CA VAL A 38 -15.01 -9.40 1.29
C VAL A 38 -14.50 -8.82 2.59
N GLU A 39 -15.34 -8.91 3.63
CA GLU A 39 -15.03 -8.45 4.98
C GLU A 39 -13.63 -8.94 5.42
N GLY A 40 -12.73 -7.98 5.67
CA GLY A 40 -11.34 -8.24 6.04
C GLY A 40 -10.33 -8.15 4.90
N ALA A 41 -10.69 -8.44 3.64
CA ALA A 41 -9.77 -8.28 2.51
C ALA A 41 -9.61 -6.80 2.08
N LEU A 42 -10.68 -6.03 2.25
CA LEU A 42 -10.75 -4.60 1.92
C LEU A 42 -11.06 -3.77 3.16
N SER A 43 -10.47 -2.57 3.24
CA SER A 43 -10.71 -1.58 4.30
C SER A 43 -11.10 -0.23 3.72
N LYS A 44 -11.81 0.61 4.48
CA LYS A 44 -12.17 1.95 3.99
C LYS A 44 -10.91 2.84 3.90
N PRO A 45 -10.77 3.68 2.87
CA PRO A 45 -9.68 4.64 2.79
C PRO A 45 -9.78 5.61 3.97
N GLY A 46 -8.68 5.77 4.71
CA GLY A 46 -8.64 6.56 5.93
C GLY A 46 -9.08 5.83 7.21
N SER A 47 -9.50 4.56 7.14
CA SER A 47 -9.52 3.70 8.32
C SER A 47 -8.07 3.40 8.70
N ARG A 48 -7.55 4.18 9.64
CA ARG A 48 -6.26 4.04 10.35
C ARG A 48 -6.13 2.72 11.15
N ASP A 49 -6.95 1.73 10.82
CA ASP A 49 -7.10 0.41 11.42
C ASP A 49 -6.54 -0.72 10.52
N ALA A 50 -5.83 -0.38 9.43
CA ALA A 50 -4.76 -1.24 8.94
C ALA A 50 -3.57 -1.14 9.90
N GLN A 51 -3.82 -1.50 11.16
CA GLN A 51 -2.79 -1.72 12.15
C GLN A 51 -2.02 -2.94 11.67
N GLU A 52 -0.89 -2.71 11.00
CA GLU A 52 0.07 -3.77 10.75
C GLU A 52 0.34 -4.47 12.10
N PRO A 53 0.33 -5.81 12.14
CA PRO A 53 0.62 -6.53 13.36
C PRO A 53 2.00 -6.10 13.89
N ASP A 54 1.97 -5.69 15.16
CA ASP A 54 3.06 -5.18 15.99
C ASP A 54 4.40 -5.90 15.73
N GLY A 55 5.43 -5.14 15.30
CA GLY A 55 6.80 -5.67 15.27
C GLY A 55 7.86 -4.84 14.54
N ALA A 56 7.50 -4.09 13.49
CA ALA A 56 8.41 -3.14 12.85
C ALA A 56 7.77 -1.75 12.92
N LYS A 57 8.13 -0.98 13.95
CA LYS A 57 7.68 0.42 14.04
C LYS A 57 8.05 1.12 12.74
N GLN A 58 7.05 1.50 11.95
CA GLN A 58 7.25 2.30 10.75
C GLN A 58 8.13 3.51 11.15
N PRO A 59 9.31 3.66 10.52
CA PRO A 59 10.19 4.76 10.89
C PRO A 59 9.48 6.09 10.64
N PRO A 60 9.50 7.02 11.62
CA PRO A 60 8.73 8.25 11.55
C PRO A 60 9.14 9.09 10.33
N GLY A 61 8.15 9.63 9.62
CA GLY A 61 8.35 10.48 8.43
C GLY A 61 8.34 9.72 7.10
N TRP A 62 8.38 8.39 7.09
CA TRP A 62 8.24 7.63 5.85
C TRP A 62 6.77 7.40 5.49
N PRO A 63 6.41 7.38 4.19
CA PRO A 63 5.06 7.07 3.77
C PRO A 63 4.64 5.64 4.15
N SER A 64 3.36 5.47 4.55
CA SER A 64 2.79 4.18 4.97
C SER A 64 2.26 3.33 3.82
N THR A 65 2.21 3.85 2.60
CA THR A 65 1.58 3.16 1.47
C THR A 65 2.61 2.84 0.37
N HIS A 66 2.34 1.78 -0.39
CA HIS A 66 3.14 1.42 -1.56
C HIS A 66 3.18 2.52 -2.62
N ASN A 67 2.07 3.22 -2.80
CA ASN A 67 1.90 4.24 -3.83
C ASN A 67 2.68 5.51 -3.48
N ASP A 68 2.61 5.96 -2.23
CA ASP A 68 3.41 7.11 -1.77
C ASP A 68 4.91 6.80 -1.78
N LEU A 69 5.31 5.57 -1.40
CA LEU A 69 6.71 5.15 -1.52
C LEU A 69 7.15 5.09 -2.99
N GLN A 70 6.28 4.64 -3.89
CA GLN A 70 6.57 4.61 -5.32
C GLN A 70 6.71 6.02 -5.91
N ALA A 71 5.83 6.95 -5.53
CA ALA A 71 5.91 8.36 -5.93
C ALA A 71 7.19 9.02 -5.38
N LEU A 72 7.58 8.70 -4.14
CA LEU A 72 8.82 9.16 -3.55
C LEU A 72 10.04 8.61 -4.30
N ALA A 73 10.04 7.32 -4.63
CA ALA A 73 11.12 6.71 -5.41
C ALA A 73 11.23 7.34 -6.81
N ASP A 74 10.11 7.62 -7.48
CA ASP A 74 10.10 8.32 -8.77
C ASP A 74 10.72 9.72 -8.67
N SER A 75 10.33 10.49 -7.64
CA SER A 75 10.89 11.81 -7.33
C SER A 75 12.40 11.77 -7.03
N LEU A 76 12.86 10.71 -6.36
CA LEU A 76 14.26 10.47 -6.03
C LEU A 76 15.05 9.82 -7.18
N SER A 77 14.40 9.50 -8.31
CA SER A 77 14.97 8.67 -9.38
C SER A 77 15.58 7.36 -8.86
N PHE A 78 14.92 6.77 -7.85
CA PHE A 78 15.32 5.53 -7.20
C PHE A 78 14.66 4.34 -7.87
N GLU A 79 15.47 3.38 -8.33
CA GLU A 79 14.98 2.12 -8.87
C GLU A 79 14.89 1.06 -7.78
N TRP A 80 13.72 0.44 -7.65
CA TRP A 80 13.52 -0.65 -6.70
C TRP A 80 14.34 -1.87 -7.14
N PRO A 81 15.13 -2.47 -6.23
CA PRO A 81 15.89 -3.68 -6.55
C PRO A 81 14.98 -4.88 -6.86
N GLU A 82 13.75 -4.86 -6.32
CA GLU A 82 12.73 -5.88 -6.56
C GLU A 82 11.37 -5.22 -6.81
N THR A 83 10.59 -5.76 -7.75
CA THR A 83 9.24 -5.24 -8.08
C THR A 83 8.19 -5.57 -7.03
N LYS A 84 8.43 -6.57 -6.17
CA LYS A 84 7.53 -6.99 -5.09
C LYS A 84 8.23 -6.89 -3.74
N MET A 85 8.27 -5.68 -3.20
CA MET A 85 8.76 -5.41 -1.85
C MET A 85 7.58 -5.04 -0.96
N THR A 86 7.65 -5.32 0.34
CA THR A 86 6.70 -4.80 1.34
C THR A 86 6.97 -3.32 1.63
N VAL A 87 6.02 -2.58 2.23
CA VAL A 87 6.20 -1.18 2.64
C VAL A 87 7.48 -1.01 3.48
N ALA A 88 7.68 -1.88 4.47
CA ALA A 88 8.89 -1.88 5.30
C ALA A 88 10.17 -2.14 4.49
N ALA A 89 10.14 -3.07 3.53
CA ALA A 89 11.29 -3.36 2.68
C ALA A 89 11.62 -2.22 1.72
N LYS A 90 10.60 -1.53 1.20
CA LYS A 90 10.76 -0.31 0.38
C LYS A 90 11.40 0.81 1.19
N ILE A 91 10.94 1.03 2.42
CA ILE A 91 11.56 2.03 3.32
C ILE A 91 13.02 1.67 3.60
N ALA A 92 13.30 0.42 3.96
CA ALA A 92 14.66 -0.04 4.22
C ALA A 92 15.59 0.11 3.01
N ALA A 93 15.08 -0.11 1.79
CA ALA A 93 15.84 0.09 0.56
C ALA A 93 16.16 1.57 0.31
N LEU A 94 15.21 2.47 0.57
CA LEU A 94 15.43 3.92 0.49
C LEU A 94 16.45 4.39 1.54
N GLU A 95 16.36 3.88 2.77
CA GLU A 95 17.33 4.18 3.84
C GLU A 95 18.72 3.64 3.50
N ALA A 96 18.83 2.42 2.96
CA ALA A 96 20.09 1.82 2.53
C ALA A 96 20.74 2.58 1.36
N ALA A 97 19.93 3.22 0.51
CA ALA A 97 20.38 4.10 -0.56
C ALA A 97 20.78 5.51 -0.06
N GLY A 98 20.63 5.78 1.25
CA GLY A 98 20.99 7.06 1.86
C GLY A 98 19.91 8.13 1.74
N HIS A 99 18.68 7.75 1.36
CA HIS A 99 17.55 8.67 1.35
C HIS A 99 16.97 8.81 2.76
N THR A 100 16.53 10.02 3.09
CA THR A 100 15.86 10.35 4.34
C THR A 100 14.35 10.47 4.13
N PRO A 101 13.53 10.26 5.18
CA PRO A 101 12.09 10.47 5.07
C PRO A 101 11.76 11.89 4.61
N PRO A 102 10.73 12.08 3.78
CA PRO A 102 10.23 13.41 3.46
C PRO A 102 9.78 14.12 4.75
N ALA A 103 10.01 15.42 4.85
CA ALA A 103 9.55 16.19 6.01
C ALA A 103 8.02 16.06 6.11
N ALA A 104 7.53 15.71 7.29
CA ALA A 104 6.10 15.74 7.56
C ALA A 104 5.64 17.21 7.54
N GLU A 105 4.90 17.60 6.49
CA GLU A 105 4.21 18.90 6.41
C GLU A 105 3.05 18.99 7.42
#